data_AF-A0A9X6RBQ6-F1
#
_entry.id   AF-A0A9X6RBQ6-F1
#
_cell.length_a   1.000
_cell.length_b   1.000
_cell.length_c   1.000
_cell.angle_alpha   90.00
_cell.angle_beta   90.00
_cell.angle_gamma   90.00
#
_symmetry.space_group_name_H-M   'P 1'
#
loop_
_entity.id
_entity.type
_entity.pdbx_description
1 polymer ?
#
loop_
_entity_poly.entity_id
_entity_poly.type
_entity_poly.pdbx_seq_one_letter_code
_entity_poly.pdbx_strand_id
1 'polypeptide(L)'
;MAASSWRVEFGDIEALENKLKQIPGKSEQTLNKTLHSDGVNLAVESIQPKIPVSTWKGRVRNKRHAKDQKSLTNSKLNLGFTIRPTPRFNYLKYPDLGIGTSKKNAPEKILEHGLQTATPKIAERLNIELDKVINQTMGG
;
A
#
# COMPACT_ATOMS: atom_id res chain seq x y z
N MET A 1 5.37 21.01 7.25
CA MET A 1 4.52 20.20 6.35
C MET A 1 4.04 18.99 7.13
N ALA A 2 2.74 18.71 7.17
CA ALA A 2 2.24 17.51 7.84
C ALA A 2 2.68 16.27 7.05
N ALA A 3 3.49 15.40 7.67
CA ALA A 3 3.87 14.12 7.10
C ALA A 3 2.66 13.19 7.15
N SER A 4 1.94 13.06 6.04
CA SER A 4 0.84 12.10 5.90
C SER A 4 1.42 10.73 5.51
N SER A 5 1.98 10.02 6.48
CA SER A 5 2.41 8.63 6.31
C SER A 5 1.44 7.71 7.03
N TRP A 6 0.81 6.80 6.30
CA TRP A 6 -0.01 5.72 6.85
C TRP A 6 0.88 4.50 7.11
N ARG A 7 0.74 3.88 8.29
CA ARG A 7 1.46 2.67 8.68
C ARG A 7 0.44 1.59 8.99
N VAL A 8 0.73 0.35 8.58
CA VAL A 8 -0.03 -0.81 9.01
C VAL A 8 0.91 -1.79 9.67
N GLU A 9 0.52 -2.29 10.83
CA GLU A 9 1.21 -3.33 11.57
C GLU A 9 0.62 -4.68 11.20
N PHE A 10 1.50 -5.68 11.01
CA PHE A 10 1.08 -7.05 10.76
C PHE A 10 0.70 -7.69 12.11
N GLY A 11 -0.45 -8.36 12.19
CA GLY A 11 -0.94 -8.91 13.46
C GLY A 11 -0.12 -10.09 13.99
N ASP A 12 0.39 -10.94 13.10
CA ASP A 12 1.06 -12.20 13.48
C ASP A 12 2.58 -12.10 13.28
N ILE A 13 3.22 -11.23 14.09
CA ILE A 13 4.66 -10.94 14.01
C ILE A 13 5.49 -12.15 14.43
N GLU A 14 5.00 -12.97 15.36
CA GLU A 14 5.78 -14.06 15.96
C GLU A 14 6.07 -15.19 14.96
N ALA A 15 5.08 -15.58 14.16
CA ALA A 15 5.27 -16.57 13.08
C ALA A 15 6.27 -16.07 12.03
N LEU A 16 6.19 -14.79 11.67
CA LEU A 16 7.14 -14.14 10.78
C LEU A 16 8.55 -14.13 11.40
N GLU A 17 8.69 -13.71 12.65
CA GLU A 17 9.97 -13.64 13.34
C GLU A 17 10.67 -15.00 13.41
N ASN A 18 9.92 -16.06 13.70
CA ASN A 18 10.42 -17.43 13.73
C ASN A 18 10.93 -17.89 12.35
N LYS A 19 10.27 -17.49 11.26
CA LYS A 19 10.74 -17.76 9.89
C LYS A 19 12.00 -16.97 9.55
N LEU A 20 12.08 -15.70 9.96
CA LEU A 20 13.26 -14.86 9.71
C LEU A 20 14.52 -15.41 10.39
N LYS A 21 14.38 -16.00 11.58
CA LYS A 21 15.47 -16.67 12.32
C LYS A 21 16.05 -17.89 11.60
N GLN A 22 15.28 -18.56 10.74
CA GLN A 22 15.73 -19.76 10.02
C GLN A 22 16.63 -19.44 8.82
N ILE A 23 16.56 -18.22 8.28
CA ILE A 23 17.31 -17.79 7.09
C ILE A 23 17.98 -16.43 7.30
N PRO A 24 18.87 -16.30 8.31
CA PRO A 24 19.55 -15.05 8.59
C PRO A 24 20.35 -14.59 7.38
N GLY A 25 20.13 -13.34 6.93
CA GLY A 25 20.77 -12.74 5.75
C GLY A 25 19.95 -12.82 4.45
N LYS A 26 19.20 -13.90 4.20
CA LYS A 26 18.27 -14.00 3.05
C LYS A 26 16.87 -13.46 3.37
N SER A 27 16.51 -13.43 4.64
CA SER A 27 15.23 -12.96 5.16
C SER A 27 14.91 -11.52 4.76
N GLU A 28 15.80 -10.58 5.07
CA GLU A 28 15.61 -9.15 4.77
C GLU A 28 15.54 -8.88 3.26
N GLN A 29 16.38 -9.54 2.47
CA GLN A 29 16.35 -9.41 1.01
C GLN A 29 15.01 -9.90 0.44
N THR A 30 14.52 -11.04 0.93
CA THR A 30 13.24 -11.63 0.51
C THR A 30 12.08 -10.73 0.90
N LEU A 31 12.05 -10.24 2.15
CA LEU A 31 11.04 -9.31 2.62
C LEU A 31 10.99 -8.04 1.77
N ASN A 32 12.14 -7.37 1.57
CA ASN A 32 12.22 -6.16 0.77
C ASN A 32 11.76 -6.40 -0.66
N LYS A 33 12.21 -7.49 -1.30
CA LYS A 33 11.78 -7.85 -2.66
C LYS A 33 10.26 -7.99 -2.73
N THR A 34 9.66 -8.79 -1.85
CA THR A 34 8.22 -9.06 -1.84
C THR A 34 7.41 -7.81 -1.50
N LEU A 35 7.84 -7.00 -0.52
CA LEU A 35 7.18 -5.74 -0.18
C LEU A 35 7.22 -4.74 -1.35
N HIS A 36 8.36 -4.63 -2.03
CA HIS A 36 8.57 -3.64 -3.09
C HIS A 36 7.97 -4.06 -4.44
N SER A 37 7.61 -5.33 -4.62
CA SER A 37 6.84 -5.81 -5.78
C SER A 37 5.38 -6.05 -5.39
N ASP A 38 5.11 -7.18 -4.75
CA ASP A 38 3.77 -7.71 -4.55
C ASP A 38 3.03 -6.87 -3.52
N GLY A 39 3.72 -6.43 -2.46
CA GLY A 39 3.19 -5.52 -1.46
C GLY A 39 2.66 -4.22 -2.07
N VAL A 40 3.47 -3.57 -2.91
CA VAL A 40 3.08 -2.35 -3.63
C VAL A 40 1.88 -2.61 -4.56
N ASN A 41 1.91 -3.71 -5.33
CA ASN A 41 0.84 -4.02 -6.27
C ASN A 41 -0.50 -4.28 -5.56
N LEU A 42 -0.49 -5.13 -4.53
CA LEU A 42 -1.68 -5.43 -3.72
C LEU A 42 -2.25 -4.18 -3.03
N ALA A 43 -1.38 -3.28 -2.56
CA ALA A 43 -1.80 -2.00 -2.00
C ALA A 43 -2.49 -1.12 -3.05
N VAL A 44 -1.89 -0.98 -4.24
CA VAL A 44 -2.49 -0.20 -5.34
C VAL A 44 -3.82 -0.80 -5.78
N GLU A 45 -3.91 -2.12 -5.95
CA GLU A 45 -5.15 -2.82 -6.32
C GLU A 45 -6.26 -2.63 -5.28
N SER A 46 -5.90 -2.51 -4.00
CA SER A 46 -6.88 -2.30 -2.91
C SER A 46 -7.31 -0.84 -2.76
N ILE A 47 -6.43 0.12 -3.10
CA ILE A 47 -6.70 1.56 -2.99
C ILE A 47 -7.41 2.11 -4.23
N GLN A 48 -6.87 1.81 -5.41
CA GLN A 48 -7.24 2.45 -6.68
C GLN A 48 -8.77 2.40 -6.98
N PRO A 49 -9.48 1.27 -6.75
CA PRO A 49 -10.93 1.20 -6.98
C PRO A 49 -11.76 2.06 -6.02
N LYS A 50 -11.23 2.37 -4.84
CA LYS A 50 -11.90 3.18 -3.78
C LYS A 50 -11.81 4.68 -4.04
N ILE A 51 -10.99 5.12 -5.01
CA ILE A 51 -10.87 6.54 -5.37
C ILE A 51 -12.20 7.04 -5.96
N PRO A 52 -12.80 8.12 -5.42
CA PRO A 52 -14.08 8.62 -5.89
C PRO A 52 -13.97 9.27 -7.26
N VAL A 53 -15.04 9.13 -8.04
CA VAL A 53 -15.22 9.79 -9.32
C VAL A 53 -16.23 10.91 -9.13
N SER A 54 -15.84 12.15 -9.45
CA SER A 54 -16.74 13.30 -9.33
C SER A 54 -17.89 13.19 -10.33
N THR A 55 -19.11 13.39 -9.84
CA THR A 55 -20.35 13.37 -10.62
C THR A 55 -20.79 14.77 -11.09
N TRP A 56 -19.97 15.80 -10.87
CA TRP A 56 -20.32 17.19 -11.16
C TRP A 56 -20.56 17.42 -12.67
N LYS A 57 -21.75 17.95 -13.00
CA LYS A 57 -22.28 18.03 -14.38
C LYS A 57 -21.39 18.86 -15.32
N GLY A 58 -21.35 18.45 -16.59
CA GLY A 58 -20.83 19.23 -17.73
C GLY A 58 -19.31 19.27 -17.91
N ARG A 59 -18.51 19.46 -16.85
CA ARG A 59 -17.05 19.62 -16.96
C ARG A 59 -16.22 18.39 -16.60
N VAL A 60 -16.78 17.44 -15.86
CA VAL A 60 -16.02 16.36 -15.22
C VAL A 60 -16.33 14.97 -15.80
N ARG A 61 -17.55 14.74 -16.29
CA ARG A 61 -18.02 13.43 -16.79
C ARG A 61 -17.23 12.84 -17.97
N ASN A 62 -16.59 13.69 -18.78
CA ASN A 62 -15.81 13.27 -19.95
C ASN A 62 -14.29 13.31 -19.71
N LYS A 63 -13.85 13.53 -18.46
CA LYS A 63 -12.42 13.61 -18.14
C LYS A 63 -11.89 12.26 -17.66
N ARG A 64 -10.62 12.00 -17.93
CA ARG A 64 -9.92 10.83 -17.36
C ARG A 64 -9.78 11.02 -15.85
N HIS A 65 -10.38 10.13 -15.07
CA HIS A 65 -10.41 10.22 -13.61
C HIS A 65 -9.21 9.54 -12.96
N ALA A 66 -8.87 9.97 -11.75
CA ALA A 66 -7.80 9.35 -10.97
C ALA A 66 -8.00 7.84 -10.84
N LYS A 67 -9.24 7.40 -10.59
CA LYS A 67 -9.63 5.99 -10.47
C LYS A 67 -9.22 5.12 -11.67
N ASP A 68 -9.24 5.68 -12.88
CA ASP A 68 -8.99 4.93 -14.12
C ASP A 68 -7.57 5.18 -14.67
N GLN A 69 -6.73 5.89 -13.92
CA GLN A 69 -5.37 6.24 -14.30
C GLN A 69 -4.36 5.77 -13.25
N LYS A 70 -3.07 5.76 -13.63
CA LYS A 70 -1.96 5.56 -12.69
C LYS A 70 -1.84 6.76 -11.75
N SER A 71 -2.73 6.81 -10.78
CA SER A 71 -2.90 7.96 -9.88
C SER A 71 -2.01 7.90 -8.65
N LEU A 72 -1.54 6.70 -8.32
CA LEU A 72 -0.69 6.40 -7.17
C LEU A 72 0.75 6.16 -7.61
N THR A 73 1.68 6.54 -6.74
CA THR A 73 3.11 6.22 -6.81
C THR A 73 3.56 5.65 -5.48
N ASN A 74 4.67 4.92 -5.51
CA ASN A 74 5.28 4.35 -4.32
C ASN A 74 6.69 4.89 -4.09
N SER A 75 7.19 4.73 -2.87
CA SER A 75 8.62 4.81 -2.55
C SER A 75 9.00 3.61 -1.70
N LYS A 76 10.17 3.06 -1.97
CA LYS A 76 10.73 1.92 -1.23
C LYS A 76 11.34 2.42 0.08
N LEU A 77 11.15 1.67 1.15
CA LEU A 77 11.83 1.83 2.43
C LEU A 77 12.44 0.49 2.82
N ASN A 78 13.40 0.46 3.75
CA ASN A 78 13.81 -0.82 4.30
C ASN A 78 12.64 -1.45 5.05
N LEU A 79 12.34 -2.72 4.75
CA LEU A 79 11.24 -3.49 5.31
C LEU A 79 9.87 -2.79 5.16
N GLY A 80 9.71 -1.99 4.10
CA GLY A 80 8.46 -1.30 3.88
C GLY A 80 8.38 -0.54 2.56
N PHE A 81 7.26 0.15 2.38
CA PHE A 81 7.04 1.06 1.27
C PHE A 81 6.02 2.12 1.69
N THR A 82 5.98 3.22 0.94
CA THR A 82 4.90 4.21 1.05
C THR A 82 4.09 4.24 -0.23
N ILE A 83 2.80 4.51 -0.13
CA ILE A 83 1.93 4.84 -1.26
C ILE A 83 1.45 6.27 -1.09
N ARG A 84 1.49 7.03 -2.19
CA ARG A 84 0.98 8.40 -2.23
C ARG A 84 0.42 8.74 -3.61
N PRO A 85 -0.45 9.75 -3.72
CA PRO A 85 -0.84 10.25 -5.03
C PRO A 85 0.37 10.79 -5.81
N THR A 86 0.35 10.62 -7.13
CA THR A 86 1.30 11.27 -8.05
C THR A 86 1.12 12.79 -8.02
N PRO A 87 2.10 13.59 -8.49
CA PRO A 87 1.97 15.05 -8.51
C PRO A 87 0.69 15.55 -9.20
N ARG A 88 0.31 14.94 -10.34
CA ARG A 88 -0.92 15.27 -11.06
C ARG A 88 -2.19 15.02 -10.25
N PHE A 89 -2.17 14.00 -9.39
CA PHE A 89 -3.31 13.58 -8.57
C PHE A 89 -3.13 13.95 -7.10
N ASN A 90 -2.21 14.86 -6.77
CA ASN A 90 -1.91 15.25 -5.39
C ASN A 90 -3.11 15.90 -4.68
N TYR A 91 -4.14 16.31 -5.43
CA TYR A 91 -5.39 16.79 -4.87
C TYR A 91 -6.16 15.71 -4.09
N LEU A 92 -5.89 14.42 -4.30
CA LEU A 92 -6.55 13.33 -3.58
C LEU A 92 -6.31 13.38 -2.07
N LYS A 93 -5.20 13.97 -1.60
CA LYS A 93 -4.91 14.11 -0.17
C LYS A 93 -5.93 15.00 0.56
N TYR A 94 -6.57 15.94 -0.12
CA TYR A 94 -7.51 16.88 0.51
C TYR A 94 -8.79 16.19 0.99
N PRO A 95 -9.55 15.45 0.15
CA PRO A 95 -10.69 14.67 0.62
C PRO A 95 -10.27 13.52 1.53
N ASP A 96 -9.13 12.87 1.24
CA ASP A 96 -8.65 11.73 2.04
C ASP A 96 -8.35 12.11 3.49
N LEU A 97 -7.73 13.27 3.72
CA LEU A 97 -7.38 13.79 5.05
C LEU A 97 -8.42 14.76 5.63
N GLY A 98 -9.44 15.17 4.86
CA GLY A 98 -10.39 16.21 5.27
C GLY A 98 -9.72 17.57 5.52
N ILE A 99 -8.80 18.00 4.64
CA ILE A 99 -8.05 19.27 4.80
C ILE A 99 -8.33 20.26 3.65
N GLY A 100 -7.93 21.51 3.84
CA GLY A 100 -8.07 22.56 2.82
C GLY A 100 -9.54 22.90 2.53
N THR A 101 -9.94 22.80 1.27
CA THR A 101 -11.35 23.00 0.84
C THR A 101 -12.28 21.90 1.37
N SER A 102 -11.73 20.74 1.75
CA SER A 102 -12.49 19.61 2.30
C SER A 102 -12.61 19.64 3.84
N LYS A 103 -12.12 20.68 4.52
CA LYS A 103 -12.08 20.75 6.00
C LYS A 103 -13.43 20.67 6.72
N LYS A 104 -14.53 20.89 6.00
CA LYS A 104 -15.90 20.78 6.53
C LYS A 104 -16.52 19.39 6.31
N ASN A 105 -15.80 18.51 5.60
CA ASN A 105 -16.24 17.14 5.30
C ASN A 105 -15.49 16.16 6.20
N ALA A 106 -16.10 15.00 6.47
CA ALA A 106 -15.38 13.90 7.09
C ALA A 106 -14.26 13.40 6.15
N PRO A 107 -13.06 13.07 6.69
CA PRO A 107 -11.99 12.47 5.89
C PRO A 107 -12.43 11.15 5.25
N GLU A 108 -12.16 10.98 3.95
CA GLU A 108 -12.57 9.78 3.22
C GLU A 108 -11.70 8.54 3.54
N LYS A 109 -10.46 8.75 4.01
CA LYS A 109 -9.54 7.69 4.44
C LYS A 109 -9.35 6.54 3.44
N ILE A 110 -9.41 6.85 2.15
CA ILE A 110 -9.24 5.91 1.03
C ILE A 110 -7.89 5.21 1.10
N LEU A 111 -6.81 5.97 1.35
CA LEU A 111 -5.46 5.41 1.41
C LEU A 111 -5.32 4.47 2.61
N GLU A 112 -5.79 4.91 3.79
CA GLU A 112 -5.77 4.13 5.02
C GLU A 112 -6.58 2.83 4.89
N HIS A 113 -7.86 2.94 4.51
CA HIS A 113 -8.73 1.78 4.35
C HIS A 113 -8.28 0.85 3.23
N GLY A 114 -7.71 1.39 2.15
CA GLY A 114 -7.13 0.60 1.06
C GLY A 114 -5.94 -0.23 1.54
N LEU A 115 -5.01 0.38 2.29
CA LEU A 115 -3.88 -0.32 2.89
C LEU A 115 -4.33 -1.38 3.90
N GLN A 116 -5.26 -1.07 4.80
CA GLN A 116 -5.81 -2.04 5.76
C GLN A 116 -6.42 -3.26 5.07
N THR A 117 -7.08 -3.06 3.93
CA THR A 117 -7.63 -4.16 3.11
C THR A 117 -6.53 -5.00 2.45
N ALA A 118 -5.41 -4.39 2.07
CA ALA A 118 -4.29 -5.08 1.43
C ALA A 118 -3.44 -5.87 2.43
N THR A 119 -3.28 -5.38 3.66
CA THR A 119 -2.40 -5.94 4.68
C THR A 119 -2.48 -7.45 4.85
N PRO A 120 -3.65 -8.11 5.04
CA PRO A 120 -3.70 -9.56 5.21
C PRO A 120 -3.15 -10.30 3.98
N LYS A 121 -3.42 -9.81 2.76
CA LYS A 121 -2.90 -10.40 1.51
C LYS A 121 -1.40 -10.24 1.38
N ILE A 122 -0.87 -9.08 1.80
CA ILE A 122 0.57 -8.82 1.82
C ILE A 122 1.24 -9.75 2.83
N ALA A 123 0.65 -9.93 4.02
CA ALA A 123 1.17 -10.82 5.06
C ALA A 123 1.23 -12.28 4.58
N GLU A 124 0.16 -12.76 3.95
CA GLU A 124 0.09 -14.09 3.35
C GLU A 124 1.18 -14.24 2.28
N ARG A 125 1.35 -13.25 1.41
CA ARG A 125 2.36 -13.28 0.35
C ARG A 125 3.78 -13.34 0.90
N LEU A 126 4.08 -12.58 1.96
CA LEU A 126 5.37 -12.62 2.64
C LEU A 126 5.64 -13.99 3.23
N ASN A 127 4.65 -14.60 3.88
CA ASN A 127 4.77 -15.95 4.43
C ASN A 127 5.11 -16.98 3.36
N ILE A 128 4.37 -16.98 2.24
CA ILE A 128 4.59 -17.89 1.12
C ILE A 128 6.02 -17.77 0.57
N GLU A 129 6.52 -16.54 0.39
CA GLU A 129 7.85 -16.33 -0.17
C GLU A 129 8.97 -16.70 0.82
N LEU A 130 8.78 -16.45 2.12
CA LEU A 130 9.72 -16.90 3.14
C LEU A 130 9.79 -18.43 3.21
N ASP A 131 8.64 -19.12 3.17
CA ASP A 131 8.58 -20.58 3.20
C ASP A 131 9.32 -21.20 2.01
N LYS A 132 9.20 -20.60 0.82
CA LYS A 132 9.96 -21.02 -0.38
C LYS A 132 11.46 -20.94 -0.14
N VAL A 133 11.95 -19.82 0.40
CA VAL A 133 13.38 -19.61 0.63
C VAL A 133 13.91 -20.52 1.74
N ILE A 134 13.13 -20.76 2.78
CA ILE A 134 13.43 -21.71 3.86
C ILE A 134 13.59 -23.13 3.26
N ASN A 135 12.61 -23.60 2.49
CA ASN A 135 12.65 -24.92 1.87
C ASN A 135 13.85 -25.09 0.93
N GLN A 136 14.19 -24.05 0.16
CA GLN A 136 15.37 -24.05 -0.71
C GLN A 136 16.70 -24.05 0.05
N THR A 137 16.72 -23.50 1.27
CA THR A 137 17.96 -23.39 2.07
C THR A 137 18.20 -24.62 2.94
N MET A 138 17.14 -25.31 3.38
CA MET A 138 17.26 -26.50 4.23
C MET A 138 17.14 -27.84 3.48
N GLY A 139 16.54 -27.84 2.28
CA GLY A 139 16.38 -29.04 1.45
C GLY A 139 17.42 -29.20 0.34
N GLY A 140 18.49 -28.38 0.35
CA GLY A 140 19.59 -28.39 -0.62
C GLY A 140 20.92 -28.76 0.01
#